data_AF-A0A1J3EFZ4-F1
#
_entry.id   AF-A0A1J3EFZ4-F1
#
_cell.length_a   1.000
_cell.length_b   1.000
_cell.length_c   1.000
_cell.angle_alpha   90.00
_cell.angle_beta   90.00
_cell.angle_gamma   90.00
#
_symmetry.space_group_name_H-M   'P 1'
#
loop_
_entity.id
_entity.type
_entity.pdbx_description
1 polymer ?
#
loop_
_entity_poly.entity_id
_entity_poly.type
_entity_poly.pdbx_seq_one_letter_code
_entity_poly.pdbx_strand_id
1 'polypeptide(L)' 'ASDWGSLPYNRVASVAMKSYKEIFLNHDAERFQQFLDDAKSGKTKLAAGAVLPHEIIGDLDGGDGGQVAELQWKRMVD' A
#
# COMPACT_ATOMS: atom_id res chain seq x y z
N ALA A 1 18.57 0.79 -16.07
CA ALA A 1 17.43 1.66 -15.72
C ALA A 1 16.57 0.92 -14.70
N SER A 2 15.96 1.61 -13.75
CA SER A 2 15.01 1.00 -12.80
C SER A 2 13.70 0.71 -13.53
N ASP A 3 13.27 -0.54 -13.55
CA ASP A 3 12.07 -1.00 -14.28
C ASP A 3 10.83 -0.94 -13.38
N TRP A 4 10.34 0.27 -13.10
CA TRP A 4 9.15 0.48 -12.26
C TRP A 4 7.88 -0.07 -12.92
N GLY A 5 7.80 -0.03 -14.25
CA GLY A 5 6.66 -0.46 -15.04
C GLY A 5 6.28 -1.94 -14.90
N SER A 6 7.21 -2.79 -14.45
CA SER A 6 6.96 -4.22 -14.26
C SER A 6 6.55 -4.62 -12.84
N LEU A 7 6.60 -3.68 -11.88
CA LEU A 7 6.35 -4.00 -10.47
C LEU A 7 4.89 -4.43 -10.23
N PRO A 8 4.65 -5.65 -9.69
CA PRO A 8 3.31 -6.11 -9.36
C PRO A 8 2.95 -5.78 -7.90
N TYR A 9 2.26 -4.65 -7.68
CA TYR A 9 1.92 -4.15 -6.33
C TYR A 9 1.13 -5.16 -5.48
N ASN A 10 0.29 -5.99 -6.08
CA ASN A 10 -0.47 -7.04 -5.38
C ASN A 10 0.41 -8.14 -4.77
N ARG A 11 1.68 -8.25 -5.17
CA ARG A 11 2.66 -9.20 -4.62
C ARG A 11 3.60 -8.57 -3.61
N VAL A 12 3.55 -7.26 -3.42
CA VAL A 12 4.38 -6.56 -2.44
C VAL A 12 3.90 -6.94 -1.05
N ALA A 13 4.83 -7.40 -0.21
CA ALA A 13 4.54 -7.74 1.18
C ALA A 13 4.04 -6.51 1.94
N SER A 14 3.15 -6.71 2.90
CA SER A 14 2.56 -5.67 3.77
C SER A 14 3.58 -4.72 4.41
N VAL A 15 4.66 -5.26 4.99
CA VAL A 15 5.74 -4.49 5.62
C VAL A 15 6.48 -3.66 4.58
N ALA A 16 6.75 -4.25 3.41
CA ALA A 16 7.38 -3.52 2.30
C ALA A 16 6.45 -2.43 1.73
N MET A 17 5.14 -2.68 1.68
CA MET A 17 4.14 -1.70 1.25
C MET A 17 4.15 -0.50 2.19
N LYS A 18 4.09 -0.74 3.51
CA LYS A 18 4.20 0.29 4.55
C LYS A 18 5.50 1.09 4.39
N SER A 19 6.64 0.41 4.26
CA SER A 19 7.96 1.06 4.21
C SER A 19 8.26 1.81 2.91
N TYR A 20 7.75 1.36 1.76
CA TYR A 20 8.15 1.87 0.44
C TYR A 20 7.07 2.65 -0.29
N LYS A 21 5.88 2.84 0.30
CA LYS A 21 4.77 3.61 -0.29
C LYS A 21 5.19 4.98 -0.84
N GLU A 22 6.03 5.73 -0.13
CA GLU A 22 6.52 7.04 -0.61
C GLU A 22 7.44 6.90 -1.83
N ILE A 23 8.25 5.85 -1.88
CA ILE A 23 9.10 5.54 -3.03
C ILE A 23 8.23 5.22 -4.25
N PHE A 24 7.16 4.44 -4.06
CA PHE A 24 6.21 4.14 -5.12
C PHE A 24 5.48 5.38 -5.61
N LEU A 25 5.06 6.27 -4.70
CA LEU A 25 4.48 7.56 -5.07
C LEU A 25 5.46 8.46 -5.84
N ASN A 26 6.74 8.44 -5.50
CA ASN A 26 7.73 9.29 -6.16
C ASN A 26 8.15 8.76 -7.55
N HIS A 27 8.18 7.45 -7.74
CA HIS A 27 8.71 6.84 -8.96
C HIS A 27 7.65 6.29 -9.93
N ASP A 28 6.46 5.96 -9.43
CA ASP A 28 5.40 5.32 -10.21
C ASP A 28 4.00 5.72 -9.70
N ALA A 29 3.83 7.02 -9.45
CA ALA A 29 2.66 7.63 -8.82
C ALA A 29 1.33 7.18 -9.43
N GLU A 30 1.22 7.22 -10.76
CA GLU A 30 -0.02 6.95 -11.48
C GLU A 30 -0.47 5.49 -11.30
N ARG A 31 0.44 4.53 -11.52
CA ARG A 31 0.12 3.10 -11.36
C ARG A 31 -0.12 2.75 -9.91
N PHE A 32 0.65 3.33 -8.99
CA PHE A 32 0.48 3.07 -7.57
C PHE A 32 -0.86 3.62 -7.06
N GLN A 33 -1.23 4.85 -7.44
CA GLN A 33 -2.52 5.43 -7.07
C GLN A 33 -3.69 4.63 -7.66
N GLN A 34 -3.60 4.21 -8.92
CA GLN A 34 -4.59 3.33 -9.54
C GLN A 34 -4.74 2.01 -8.77
N PHE A 35 -3.63 1.42 -8.32
CA PHE A 35 -3.66 0.21 -7.49
C PHE A 35 -4.35 0.45 -6.14
N LEU A 36 -4.10 1.58 -5.47
CA LEU A 36 -4.77 1.93 -4.21
C LEU A 36 -6.30 2.12 -4.43
N ASP A 37 -6.71 2.75 -5.52
CA ASP A 37 -8.13 2.95 -5.82
C ASP A 37 -8.84 1.65 -6.22
N ASP A 38 -8.16 0.77 -6.94
CA ASP A 38 -8.65 -0.59 -7.20
C ASP A 38 -8.74 -1.41 -5.90
N ALA A 39 -7.85 -1.19 -4.93
CA ALA A 39 -7.92 -1.85 -3.63
C ALA A 39 -9.08 -1.31 -2.79
N LYS A 40 -9.33 0.01 -2.79
CA LYS A 40 -10.49 0.63 -2.12
C LYS A 40 -11.81 0.11 -2.68
N SER A 41 -11.89 -0.01 -4.01
CA SER A 41 -13.08 -0.55 -4.70
C SER A 41 -13.20 -2.08 -4.64
N GLY A 42 -12.23 -2.78 -4.04
CA GLY A 42 -12.26 -4.22 -3.84
C GLY A 42 -11.88 -5.06 -5.07
N LYS A 43 -11.41 -4.45 -6.15
CA LYS A 43 -10.95 -5.15 -7.36
C LYS A 43 -9.62 -5.88 -7.14
N THR A 44 -8.78 -5.35 -6.27
CA THR A 44 -7.52 -5.98 -5.84
C THR A 44 -7.43 -6.02 -4.33
N LYS A 45 -6.50 -6.82 -3.80
CA LYS A 45 -6.27 -6.97 -2.37
C LYS A 45 -4.85 -6.52 -2.02
N LEU A 46 -4.76 -5.74 -0.96
CA LEU A 46 -3.50 -5.33 -0.37
C LEU A 46 -3.09 -6.32 0.73
N ALA A 47 -1.80 -6.64 0.80
CA ALA A 47 -1.29 -7.52 1.86
C ALA A 47 -1.28 -6.77 3.20
N ALA A 48 -1.87 -7.38 4.23
CA ALA A 48 -1.91 -6.85 5.59
C ALA A 48 -1.33 -7.79 6.66
N GLY A 49 -0.93 -9.01 6.29
CA GLY A 49 -0.33 -9.96 7.25
C GLY A 49 1.02 -9.47 7.76
N ALA A 50 1.42 -9.77 8.99
CA ALA A 50 2.73 -9.39 9.57
C ALA A 50 2.97 -7.88 9.83
N VAL A 51 2.00 -6.99 9.57
CA VAL A 51 2.02 -5.61 10.11
C VAL A 51 1.08 -5.58 11.32
N LEU A 52 1.54 -4.99 12.42
CA LEU A 52 0.79 -4.97 13.69
C LEU A 52 -0.17 -3.77 13.74
N PRO A 53 -1.30 -3.86 14.49
CA PRO A 53 -2.26 -2.76 14.63
C PRO A 53 -1.67 -1.41 14.97
N HIS A 54 -0.72 -1.36 15.92
CA HIS A 54 -0.08 -0.12 16.33
C HIS A 54 0.82 0.46 15.24
N GLU A 55 1.37 -0.38 14.36
CA GLU A 55 2.15 0.08 13.21
C GLU A 55 1.26 0.63 12.10
N ILE A 56 0.06 0.07 11.91
CA ILE A 56 -0.94 0.58 10.97
C ILE A 56 -1.43 1.96 11.45
N ILE A 57 -1.80 2.06 12.73
CA ILE A 57 -2.27 3.33 13.32
C ILE A 57 -1.17 4.40 13.28
N GLY A 58 0.08 4.01 13.57
CA GLY A 58 1.21 4.94 13.52
C GLY A 58 1.54 5.47 12.12
N ASP A 59 0.96 4.85 11.07
CA ASP A 59 1.24 5.17 9.67
C ASP A 59 0.07 5.88 8.97
N LEU A 60 -0.98 6.26 9.73
CA LEU A 60 -2.15 7.00 9.25
C LEU A 60 -1.81 8.38 8.69
N ASP A 61 -0.81 9.05 9.25
CA ASP A 61 -0.34 10.36 8.79
C ASP A 61 0.84 10.25 7.79
N GLY A 62 1.04 9.07 7.19
CA GLY A 62 2.13 8.83 6.24
C GLY A 62 2.00 9.65 4.94
N GLY A 63 3.10 9.76 4.18
CA GLY A 63 3.16 10.58 2.96
C GLY A 63 2.17 10.21 1.84
N ASP A 64 1.51 9.06 1.95
CA ASP A 64 0.41 8.63 1.08
C ASP A 64 -0.98 9.09 1.56
N GLY A 65 -1.06 9.90 2.61
CA GLY A 65 -2.30 10.32 3.25
C GLY A 65 -3.02 9.19 3.99
N GLY A 66 -2.26 8.20 4.48
CA GLY A 66 -2.79 7.07 5.24
C GLY A 66 -3.50 6.00 4.42
N GLN A 67 -3.50 6.08 3.10
CA GLN A 67 -4.24 5.17 2.23
C GLN A 67 -3.83 3.70 2.39
N VAL A 68 -2.53 3.42 2.48
CA VAL A 68 -2.00 2.08 2.72
C VAL A 68 -2.40 1.58 4.10
N ALA A 69 -2.31 2.43 5.12
CA ALA A 69 -2.70 2.08 6.48
C ALA A 69 -4.20 1.72 6.56
N GLU A 70 -5.07 2.53 5.96
CA GLU A 70 -6.51 2.27 5.89
C GLU A 70 -6.83 0.95 5.17
N LEU A 71 -6.15 0.67 4.05
CA LEU A 71 -6.33 -0.59 3.31
C LEU A 71 -5.82 -1.80 4.11
N GLN A 72 -4.72 -1.66 4.85
CA GLN A 72 -4.21 -2.72 5.73
C GLN A 72 -5.15 -2.96 6.91
N TRP A 73 -5.67 -1.89 7.53
CA TRP A 73 -6.64 -1.96 8.61
C TRP A 73 -7.92 -2.67 8.17
N LYS A 74 -8.50 -2.23 7.04
CA LYS A 74 -9.69 -2.86 6.46
C LYS A 74 -9.49 -4.34 6.24
N ARG A 75 -8.34 -4.75 5.68
CA ARG A 75 -8.05 -6.16 5.43
C ARG A 75 -7.87 -6.99 6.73
N MET A 76 -7.44 -6.36 7.82
CA MET A 76 -7.28 -7.03 9.11
C MET A 76 -8.62 -7.25 9.82
N VAL A 77 -9.58 -6.34 9.64
CA VAL A 77 -10.91 -6.41 10.27
C VAL A 77 -11.91 -7.23 9.43
N ASP A 78 -11.78 -7.22 8.09
CA ASP A 78 -12.57 -8.03 7.14
C ASP A 78 -12.17 -9.52 7.11
#